data_AF-Q8ZTN7-F1
#
_entry.id   AF-Q8ZTN7-F1
#
_cell.length_a   1.000
_cell.length_b   1.000
_cell.length_c   1.000
_cell.angle_alpha   90.00
_cell.angle_beta   90.00
_cell.angle_gamma   90.00
#
_symmetry.space_group_name_H-M   'P 1'
#
loop_
_entity.id
_entity.type
_entity.pdbx_description
1 polymer ?
#
loop_
_entity_poly.entity_id
_entity_poly.type
_entity_poly.pdbx_seq_one_letter_code
_entity_poly.pdbx_strand_id
1 'polypeptide(L)'
;MRNIALAALIIALFVLSPAVGALAAFLLLARRHLAVYINLWTRLLKCDLYTPFITSLGFIITAASPYTGLSKTLLIALAFFSLYLTPLMPRAARAFSIITAGLSVAAPAKPLVVLGAVGLAYFAYKASGCGYVCLKSSALPKGELAYLPELGVTCAFIKGGVDVGRAWLVIGSKYARCIYALCYSVDEATFKRGIGDVTKYLPEPSAEDLRGPIYTVASLEEALKVVKKYFQTVVILSDEVIVARPARLISVAKVKPDIAAEVFAKIYGLTAEQRALAEELLRRRSREELIMWSQRYPWLKPLLELWEGGEEPVGVVKSSAPGKAAVVDSLLYAYTVGAPLLTNNENAFRLAAELGVTALLITNKARGNFIAIGPAAVTLQEGAIEVGAGRFIFYKGGALFGGEI
;
A
#
# COMPACT_ATOMS: atom_id res chain seq x y z
N MET A 1 -14.84 44.94 1.67
CA MET A 1 -14.95 45.77 2.90
C MET A 1 -14.72 44.98 4.20
N ARG A 2 -15.42 43.86 4.45
CA ARG A 2 -15.24 43.06 5.69
C ARG A 2 -13.79 42.61 5.99
N ASN A 3 -13.04 42.15 4.98
CA ASN A 3 -11.65 41.70 5.16
C ASN A 3 -10.67 42.86 5.37
N ILE A 4 -10.95 44.02 4.79
CA ILE A 4 -10.14 45.25 4.94
C ILE A 4 -10.35 45.83 6.34
N ALA A 5 -11.60 45.85 6.83
CA ALA A 5 -11.93 46.28 8.19
C ALA A 5 -11.35 45.34 9.26
N LEU A 6 -11.36 44.02 9.03
CA LEU A 6 -10.71 43.04 9.93
C LEU A 6 -9.19 43.18 9.95
N ALA A 7 -8.56 43.42 8.80
CA ALA A 7 -7.12 43.69 8.73
C ALA A 7 -6.77 45.00 9.47
N ALA A 8 -7.55 46.07 9.27
CA ALA A 8 -7.36 47.33 9.98
C ALA A 8 -7.57 47.18 11.50
N LEU A 9 -8.55 46.40 11.94
CA LEU A 9 -8.79 46.09 13.35
C LEU A 9 -7.64 45.30 13.98
N ILE A 10 -7.11 44.28 13.28
CA ILE A 10 -5.94 43.51 13.75
C ILE A 10 -4.71 44.42 13.84
N ILE A 11 -4.48 45.28 12.85
CA ILE A 11 -3.37 46.24 12.86
C ILE A 11 -3.52 47.22 14.04
N ALA A 12 -4.72 47.76 14.27
CA ALA A 12 -4.99 48.63 15.41
C ALA A 12 -4.77 47.92 16.76
N LEU A 13 -5.22 46.66 16.89
CA LEU A 13 -4.97 45.83 18.07
C LEU A 13 -3.48 45.54 18.27
N PHE A 14 -2.72 45.34 17.19
CA PHE A 14 -1.26 45.17 17.24
C PHE A 14 -0.54 46.43 17.72
N VAL A 15 -1.00 47.61 17.30
CA VAL A 15 -0.45 48.91 17.73
C VAL A 15 -0.75 49.17 19.21
N LEU A 16 -1.96 48.85 19.67
CA LEU A 16 -2.39 49.07 21.05
C LEU A 16 -1.79 48.06 22.03
N SER A 17 -1.73 46.78 21.64
CA SER A 17 -1.13 45.71 22.43
C SER A 17 -0.67 44.60 21.49
N PRO A 18 0.65 44.50 21.22
CA PRO A 18 1.19 43.49 20.30
C PRO A 18 0.78 42.05 20.65
N ALA A 19 0.63 41.74 21.95
CA ALA A 19 0.16 40.44 22.42
C ALA A 19 -1.30 40.17 22.05
N VAL A 20 -2.19 41.17 22.21
CA VAL A 20 -3.61 41.05 21.88
C VAL A 20 -3.82 41.05 20.35
N GLY A 21 -3.09 41.88 19.62
CA GLY A 21 -3.07 41.86 18.15
C GLY A 21 -2.63 40.51 17.59
N ALA A 22 -1.57 39.93 18.17
CA ALA A 22 -1.09 38.60 17.79
C ALA A 22 -2.11 37.50 18.10
N LEU A 23 -2.73 37.53 19.29
CA LEU A 23 -3.82 36.62 19.65
C LEU A 23 -5.02 36.77 18.71
N ALA A 24 -5.38 37.99 18.31
CA ALA A 24 -6.47 38.24 17.38
C ALA A 24 -6.14 37.73 15.97
N ALA A 25 -4.91 37.92 15.49
CA ALA A 25 -4.44 37.36 14.22
C ALA A 25 -4.42 35.82 14.25
N PHE A 26 -4.02 35.22 15.38
CA PHE A 26 -4.12 33.78 15.60
C PHE A 26 -5.55 33.31 15.50
N LEU A 27 -6.43 33.91 16.30
CA LEU A 27 -7.82 33.51 16.35
C LEU A 27 -8.48 33.73 15.00
N LEU A 28 -8.03 34.68 14.18
CA LEU A 28 -8.56 34.92 12.84
C LEU A 28 -8.06 33.90 11.81
N LEU A 29 -6.75 33.63 11.78
CA LEU A 29 -6.16 32.58 10.94
C LEU A 29 -6.69 31.20 11.34
N ALA A 30 -6.77 30.97 12.66
CA ALA A 30 -7.37 29.80 13.24
C ALA A 30 -8.88 29.78 12.98
N ARG A 31 -9.65 30.87 13.07
CA ARG A 31 -11.13 30.88 12.91
C ARG A 31 -11.60 30.17 11.65
N ARG A 32 -10.87 30.33 10.54
CA ARG A 32 -11.20 29.68 9.26
C ARG A 32 -11.00 28.16 9.29
N HIS A 33 -10.13 27.66 10.16
CA HIS A 33 -9.74 26.25 10.30
C HIS A 33 -9.72 25.79 11.77
N LEU A 34 -10.51 26.42 12.64
CA LEU A 34 -10.30 26.43 14.09
C LEU A 34 -10.49 25.03 14.64
N ALA A 35 -11.51 24.36 14.13
CA ALA A 35 -11.80 22.99 14.52
C ALA A 35 -10.70 22.01 14.08
N VAL A 36 -10.01 22.23 12.95
CA VAL A 36 -8.88 21.38 12.54
C VAL A 36 -7.73 21.56 13.52
N TYR A 37 -7.37 22.81 13.84
CA TYR A 37 -6.30 23.10 14.80
C TYR A 37 -6.62 22.62 16.21
N ILE A 38 -7.86 22.78 16.69
CA ILE A 38 -8.28 22.23 17.98
C ILE A 38 -8.08 20.71 18.01
N ASN A 39 -8.51 19.99 16.98
CA ASN A 39 -8.34 18.53 16.94
C ASN A 39 -6.86 18.11 16.87
N LEU A 40 -6.03 18.84 16.11
CA LEU A 40 -4.59 18.59 16.08
C LEU A 40 -3.93 18.81 17.44
N TRP A 41 -4.31 19.87 18.15
CA TRP A 41 -3.83 20.13 19.51
C TRP A 41 -4.27 19.05 20.49
N THR A 42 -5.55 18.62 20.44
CA THR A 42 -6.05 17.51 21.24
C THR A 42 -5.27 16.22 20.96
N ARG A 43 -4.97 15.95 19.68
CA ARG A 43 -4.17 14.81 19.26
C ARG A 43 -2.74 14.88 19.80
N LEU A 44 -2.11 16.06 19.75
CA LEU A 44 -0.79 16.30 20.34
C LEU A 44 -0.80 16.10 21.86
N LEU A 45 -1.74 16.70 22.58
CA LEU A 45 -1.85 16.62 24.04
C LEU A 45 -2.03 15.18 24.54
N LYS A 46 -2.74 14.33 23.78
CA LYS A 46 -2.88 12.89 24.09
C LYS A 46 -1.57 12.12 23.94
N CYS A 47 -0.62 12.63 23.17
CA CYS A 47 0.60 11.93 22.80
C CYS A 47 1.83 12.48 23.54
N ASP A 48 1.97 13.81 23.63
CA ASP A 48 3.08 14.51 24.25
C ASP A 48 2.66 15.85 24.87
N LEU A 49 2.84 15.96 26.18
CA LEU A 49 2.59 17.19 26.96
C LEU A 49 3.82 18.11 27.02
N TYR A 50 5.02 17.59 26.73
CA TYR A 50 6.26 18.35 26.81
C TYR A 50 6.35 19.44 25.73
N THR A 51 5.94 19.12 24.49
CA THR A 51 5.93 20.11 23.40
C THR A 51 5.01 21.30 23.69
N PRO A 52 3.71 21.11 24.00
CA PRO A 52 2.82 22.20 24.41
C PRO A 52 3.38 23.06 25.53
N PHE A 53 4.03 22.43 26.52
CA PHE A 53 4.60 23.13 27.66
C PHE A 53 5.75 24.06 27.25
N ILE A 54 6.75 23.54 26.51
CA ILE A 54 7.86 24.37 26.03
C ILE A 54 7.37 25.52 25.17
N THR A 55 6.49 25.23 24.21
CA THR A 55 6.07 26.24 23.22
C THR A 55 5.25 27.35 23.88
N SER A 56 4.41 27.00 24.86
CA SER A 56 3.70 27.97 25.71
C SER A 56 4.63 28.76 26.62
N LEU A 57 5.61 28.10 27.25
CA LEU A 57 6.59 28.77 28.11
C LEU A 57 7.42 29.79 27.34
N GLY A 58 7.90 29.43 26.13
CA GLY A 58 8.65 30.37 25.29
C GLY A 58 7.81 31.56 24.85
N PHE A 59 6.50 31.37 24.61
CA PHE A 59 5.58 32.49 24.38
C PHE A 59 5.44 33.40 25.60
N ILE A 60 5.26 32.84 26.80
CA ILE A 60 5.14 33.60 28.05
C ILE A 60 6.42 34.41 28.31
N ILE A 61 7.60 33.79 28.18
CA ILE A 61 8.91 34.47 28.33
C ILE A 61 9.03 35.62 27.34
N THR A 62 8.61 35.39 26.10
CA THR A 62 8.66 36.41 25.04
C THR A 62 7.71 37.57 25.32
N ALA A 63 6.49 37.29 25.79
CA ALA A 63 5.50 38.30 26.14
C ALA A 63 5.96 39.16 27.33
N ALA A 64 6.58 38.52 28.33
CA ALA A 64 7.14 39.15 29.52
C ALA A 64 8.48 39.88 29.27
N SER A 65 9.02 39.81 28.05
CA SER A 65 10.32 40.42 27.74
C SER A 65 10.30 41.95 27.91
N PRO A 66 11.42 42.55 28.37
CA PRO A 66 11.52 43.98 28.62
C PRO A 66 11.70 44.80 27.33
N TYR A 67 11.82 44.15 26.16
CA TYR A 67 11.90 44.82 24.87
C TYR A 67 10.60 45.56 24.56
N THR A 68 10.71 46.66 23.81
CA THR A 68 9.60 47.50 23.37
C THR A 68 9.69 47.81 21.87
N GLY A 69 8.58 48.28 21.28
CA GLY A 69 8.53 48.62 19.86
C GLY A 69 8.70 47.42 18.93
N LEU A 70 9.36 47.64 17.78
CA LEU A 70 9.45 46.67 16.69
C LEU A 70 10.10 45.33 17.10
N SER A 71 11.11 45.38 17.98
CA SER A 71 11.82 44.19 18.45
C SER A 71 10.90 43.26 19.25
N LYS A 72 10.07 43.82 20.15
CA LYS A 72 9.07 43.06 20.92
C LYS A 72 8.04 42.42 19.98
N THR A 73 7.57 43.17 18.98
CA THR A 73 6.60 42.68 18.01
C THR A 73 7.14 41.50 17.19
N LEU A 74 8.40 41.58 16.73
CA LEU A 74 9.05 40.49 16.00
C LEU A 74 9.22 39.23 16.88
N LEU A 75 9.63 39.38 18.13
CA LEU A 75 9.78 38.25 19.05
C LEU A 75 8.42 37.60 19.33
N ILE A 76 7.38 38.39 19.61
CA ILE A 76 6.02 37.88 19.82
C ILE A 76 5.53 37.14 18.56
N ALA A 77 5.80 37.66 17.35
CA ALA A 77 5.44 36.98 16.11
C ALA A 77 6.16 35.64 15.92
N LEU A 78 7.45 35.53 16.27
CA LEU A 78 8.21 34.28 16.22
C LEU A 78 7.71 33.25 17.25
N ALA A 79 7.45 33.68 18.49
CA ALA A 79 6.93 32.82 19.53
C ALA A 79 5.53 32.31 19.17
N PHE A 80 4.74 33.19 18.55
CA PHE A 80 3.44 32.88 18.05
C PHE A 80 3.48 31.87 16.88
N PHE A 81 4.43 32.05 15.95
CA PHE A 81 4.65 31.08 14.88
C PHE A 81 5.05 29.70 15.42
N SER A 82 5.87 29.63 16.47
CA SER A 82 6.20 28.37 17.16
C SER A 82 4.97 27.70 17.77
N LEU A 83 4.09 28.45 18.46
CA LEU A 83 2.82 27.92 18.96
C LEU A 83 1.95 27.38 17.82
N TYR A 84 1.86 28.11 16.72
CA TYR A 84 1.09 27.69 15.56
C TYR A 84 1.61 26.39 14.91
N LEU A 85 2.94 26.24 14.84
CA LEU A 85 3.60 25.05 14.33
C LEU A 85 3.51 23.83 15.25
N THR A 86 3.29 24.03 16.54
CA THR A 86 3.31 22.98 17.58
C THR A 86 2.56 21.70 17.20
N PRO A 87 1.28 21.74 16.76
CA PRO A 87 0.55 20.54 16.34
C PRO A 87 1.02 19.87 15.04
N LEU A 88 1.82 20.56 14.22
CA LEU A 88 2.18 20.13 12.86
C LEU A 88 3.63 19.64 12.77
N MET A 89 4.52 20.38 13.41
CA MET A 89 5.95 20.12 13.49
C MET A 89 6.41 20.28 14.94
N PRO A 90 6.03 19.34 15.84
CA PRO A 90 6.33 19.44 17.27
C PRO A 90 7.82 19.68 17.55
N ARG A 91 8.72 19.00 16.82
CA ARG A 91 10.17 19.10 17.07
C ARG A 91 10.72 20.45 16.64
N ALA A 92 10.36 20.91 15.45
CA ALA A 92 10.72 22.26 14.98
C ALA A 92 10.15 23.35 15.92
N ALA A 93 8.90 23.20 16.37
CA ALA A 93 8.26 24.15 17.26
C ALA A 93 9.01 24.33 18.59
N ARG A 94 9.47 23.24 19.22
CA ARG A 94 10.33 23.32 20.43
C ARG A 94 11.58 24.13 20.18
N ALA A 95 12.28 23.84 19.09
CA ALA A 95 13.53 24.52 18.75
C ALA A 95 13.32 26.02 18.53
N PHE A 96 12.30 26.39 17.72
CA PHE A 96 11.94 27.79 17.51
C PHE A 96 11.52 28.48 18.81
N SER A 97 10.80 27.80 19.69
CA SER A 97 10.38 28.36 20.97
C SER A 97 11.57 28.68 21.88
N ILE A 98 12.53 27.76 22.00
CA ILE A 98 13.73 27.94 22.83
C ILE A 98 14.62 29.05 22.29
N ILE A 99 14.82 29.11 20.96
CA ILE A 99 15.59 30.19 20.33
C ILE A 99 14.89 31.54 20.59
N THR A 100 13.58 31.60 20.42
CA THR A 100 12.82 32.85 20.62
C THR A 100 12.84 33.28 22.08
N ALA A 101 12.74 32.34 23.03
CA ALA A 101 12.89 32.60 24.45
C ALA A 101 14.29 33.16 24.77
N GLY A 102 15.35 32.53 24.24
CA GLY A 102 16.73 33.00 24.42
C GLY A 102 16.97 34.42 23.87
N LEU A 103 16.37 34.75 22.72
CA LEU A 103 16.41 36.11 22.16
C LEU A 103 15.62 37.14 23.01
N SER A 104 14.62 36.66 23.76
CA SER A 104 13.71 37.47 24.57
C SER A 104 14.24 37.79 25.97
N VAL A 105 15.26 37.07 26.45
CA VAL A 105 15.90 37.37 27.73
C VAL A 105 16.82 38.58 27.58
N ALA A 106 16.69 39.55 28.49
CA ALA A 106 17.68 40.63 28.65
C ALA A 106 18.80 40.14 29.58
N ALA A 107 20.00 39.98 29.05
CA ALA A 107 21.16 39.53 29.79
C ALA A 107 22.43 40.27 29.35
N PRO A 108 23.37 40.54 30.28
CA PRO A 108 24.61 41.27 29.97
C PRO A 108 25.50 40.53 28.95
N ALA A 109 25.44 39.21 28.88
CA ALA A 109 26.18 38.39 27.90
C ALA A 109 25.25 37.76 26.84
N LYS A 110 24.51 38.60 26.10
CA LYS A 110 23.52 38.16 25.11
C LYS A 110 24.02 37.13 24.09
N PRO A 111 25.25 37.24 23.52
CA PRO A 111 25.76 36.22 22.60
C PRO A 111 25.87 34.82 23.21
N LEU A 112 26.29 34.71 24.48
CA LEU A 112 26.39 33.44 25.18
C LEU A 112 25.01 32.83 25.46
N VAL A 113 24.04 33.66 25.82
CA VAL A 113 22.64 33.22 26.02
C VAL A 113 22.05 32.68 24.72
N VAL A 114 22.30 33.35 23.59
CA VAL A 114 21.82 32.89 22.28
C VAL A 114 22.53 31.59 21.86
N LEU A 115 23.84 31.46 22.05
CA LEU A 115 24.57 30.21 21.78
C LEU A 115 24.07 29.05 22.64
N GLY A 116 23.83 29.30 23.94
CA GLY A 116 23.22 28.33 24.84
C GLY A 116 21.81 27.91 24.38
N ALA A 117 20.98 28.87 23.96
CA ALA A 117 19.65 28.60 23.43
C ALA A 117 19.70 27.79 22.12
N VAL A 118 20.67 28.04 21.24
CA VAL A 118 20.88 27.23 20.02
C VAL A 118 21.29 25.80 20.40
N GLY A 119 22.19 25.63 21.36
CA GLY A 119 22.57 24.31 21.88
C GLY A 119 21.37 23.55 22.46
N LEU A 120 20.60 24.19 23.34
CA LEU A 120 19.38 23.62 23.91
C LEU A 120 18.31 23.32 22.86
N ALA A 121 18.14 24.20 21.87
CA ALA A 121 17.23 23.99 20.76
C ALA A 121 17.60 22.76 19.93
N TYR A 122 18.90 22.54 19.69
CA TYR A 122 19.39 21.33 19.02
C TYR A 122 19.04 20.06 19.82
N PHE A 123 19.27 20.06 21.13
CA PHE A 123 18.90 18.92 21.99
C PHE A 123 17.37 18.72 22.04
N ALA A 124 16.58 19.78 22.17
CA ALA A 124 15.13 19.70 22.18
C ALA A 124 14.54 19.24 20.85
N TYR A 125 15.17 19.62 19.73
CA TYR A 125 14.84 19.10 18.41
C TYR A 125 15.17 17.61 18.29
N LYS A 126 16.31 17.15 18.82
CA LYS A 126 16.69 15.73 18.79
C LYS A 126 15.92 14.85 19.78
N ALA A 127 15.41 15.42 20.86
CA ALA A 127 14.64 14.69 21.85
C ALA A 127 13.40 14.03 21.20
N SER A 128 13.14 12.77 21.57
CA SER A 128 11.97 12.05 21.08
C SER A 128 10.69 12.83 21.37
N GLY A 129 9.82 12.95 20.38
CA GLY A 129 8.53 13.62 20.50
C GLY A 129 7.48 12.89 19.69
N CYS A 130 6.24 13.36 19.78
CA CYS A 130 5.21 12.89 18.85
C CYS A 130 5.43 13.48 17.47
N GLY A 131 5.15 12.67 16.47
CA GLY A 131 5.28 13.00 15.06
C GLY A 131 4.65 11.90 14.22
N TYR A 132 4.84 11.95 12.92
CA TYR A 132 4.27 10.97 12.01
C TYR A 132 5.27 9.84 11.74
N VAL A 133 4.79 8.60 11.85
CA VAL A 133 5.51 7.40 11.41
C VAL A 133 4.78 6.84 10.22
N CYS A 134 5.45 6.79 9.08
CA CYS A 134 4.87 6.49 7.78
C CYS A 134 5.23 5.09 7.30
N LEU A 135 4.22 4.32 6.89
CA LEU A 135 4.40 3.01 6.27
C LEU A 135 3.24 2.68 5.34
N LYS A 136 3.48 1.75 4.43
CA LYS A 136 2.43 1.05 3.69
C LYS A 136 1.77 0.02 4.62
N SER A 137 0.46 -0.12 4.53
CA SER A 137 -0.34 -0.96 5.44
C SER A 137 -0.98 -2.12 4.69
N SER A 138 -0.85 -3.35 5.18
CA SER A 138 -1.53 -4.53 4.63
C SER A 138 -3.03 -4.58 4.93
N ALA A 139 -3.56 -3.59 5.65
CA ALA A 139 -4.99 -3.42 5.90
C ALA A 139 -5.47 -2.10 5.30
N LEU A 140 -6.78 -2.02 5.03
CA LEU A 140 -7.40 -0.83 4.44
C LEU A 140 -7.11 0.40 5.32
N PRO A 141 -6.49 1.47 4.80
CA PRO A 141 -6.13 2.63 5.62
C PRO A 141 -7.37 3.31 6.19
N LYS A 142 -7.60 3.15 7.50
CA LYS A 142 -8.72 3.75 8.24
C LYS A 142 -8.22 4.37 9.54
N GLY A 143 -9.02 5.30 10.08
CA GLY A 143 -8.73 5.99 11.33
C GLY A 143 -8.05 7.34 11.14
N GLU A 144 -7.53 7.90 12.24
CA GLU A 144 -6.85 9.19 12.22
C GLU A 144 -5.46 9.08 11.59
N LEU A 145 -5.39 9.00 10.26
CA LEU A 145 -4.15 8.84 9.52
C LEU A 145 -3.79 10.10 8.74
N ALA A 146 -2.49 10.27 8.50
CA ALA A 146 -1.96 11.16 7.48
C ALA A 146 -1.69 10.38 6.20
N TYR A 147 -1.97 10.97 5.05
CA TYR A 147 -1.73 10.40 3.74
C TYR A 147 -0.75 11.31 3.01
N LEU A 148 0.34 10.72 2.51
CA LEU A 148 1.37 11.40 1.73
C LEU A 148 1.33 10.83 0.31
N PRO A 149 0.54 11.43 -0.61
CA PRO A 149 0.29 10.83 -1.93
C PRO A 149 1.54 10.76 -2.80
N GLU A 150 2.48 11.70 -2.61
CA GLU A 150 3.78 11.74 -3.29
C GLU A 150 4.64 10.51 -2.96
N LEU A 151 4.48 9.96 -1.76
CA LEU A 151 5.24 8.80 -1.27
C LEU A 151 4.42 7.50 -1.26
N GLY A 152 3.10 7.57 -1.43
CA GLY A 152 2.21 6.42 -1.32
C GLY A 152 2.24 5.77 0.07
N VAL A 153 2.30 6.57 1.13
CA VAL A 153 2.36 6.06 2.51
C VAL A 153 1.29 6.68 3.38
N THR A 154 0.82 5.89 4.33
CA THR A 154 -0.04 6.36 5.42
C THR A 154 0.81 6.52 6.67
N CYS A 155 0.58 7.57 7.44
CA CYS A 155 1.31 7.83 8.66
C CYS A 155 0.40 7.95 9.86
N ALA A 156 0.78 7.27 10.94
CA ALA A 156 0.15 7.43 12.24
C ALA A 156 0.93 8.48 13.04
N PHE A 157 0.21 9.34 13.79
CA PHE A 157 0.84 10.29 14.69
C PHE A 157 1.08 9.64 16.06
N ILE A 158 2.33 9.34 16.37
CA ILE A 158 2.75 8.61 17.57
C ILE A 158 4.11 9.12 18.09
N LYS A 159 4.47 8.72 19.31
CA LYS A 159 5.77 9.03 19.91
C LYS A 159 6.89 8.35 19.13
N GLY A 160 7.96 9.10 18.85
CA GLY A 160 9.09 8.65 18.04
C GLY A 160 8.96 8.96 16.54
N GLY A 161 7.86 9.60 16.11
CA GLY A 161 7.69 10.02 14.73
C GLY A 161 8.47 11.28 14.34
N VAL A 162 8.36 11.64 13.06
CA VAL A 162 9.03 12.80 12.46
C VAL A 162 8.01 13.85 11.99
N ASP A 163 8.48 15.10 11.85
CA ASP A 163 7.67 16.19 11.33
C ASP A 163 7.42 15.97 9.82
N VAL A 164 6.18 16.18 9.36
CA VAL A 164 5.81 16.02 7.94
C VAL A 164 5.39 17.36 7.35
N GLY A 165 6.04 17.73 6.24
CA GLY A 165 5.81 19.01 5.57
C GLY A 165 4.56 19.06 4.70
N ARG A 166 4.11 17.96 4.09
CA ARG A 166 2.89 17.96 3.26
C ARG A 166 2.12 16.68 3.50
N ALA A 167 0.85 16.79 3.88
CA ALA A 167 0.01 15.63 4.16
C ALA A 167 -1.48 15.97 4.02
N TRP A 168 -2.27 14.94 3.74
CA TRP A 168 -3.72 14.96 3.88
C TRP A 168 -4.08 14.23 5.17
N LEU A 169 -4.86 14.83 6.06
CA LEU A 169 -5.15 14.30 7.38
C LEU A 169 -6.63 13.93 7.52
N VAL A 170 -6.88 12.77 8.10
CA VAL A 170 -8.16 12.41 8.74
C VAL A 170 -7.99 12.65 10.23
N ILE A 171 -8.85 13.48 10.83
CA ILE A 171 -8.77 13.83 12.24
C ILE A 171 -10.18 13.89 12.81
N GLY A 172 -10.52 12.95 13.69
CA GLY A 172 -11.91 12.68 14.06
C GLY A 172 -12.77 12.46 12.82
N SER A 173 -13.84 13.24 12.67
CA SER A 173 -14.76 13.21 11.52
C SER A 173 -14.43 14.25 10.43
N LYS A 174 -13.24 14.87 10.46
CA LYS A 174 -12.86 15.96 9.56
C LYS A 174 -11.69 15.59 8.68
N TYR A 175 -11.67 16.21 7.51
CA TYR A 175 -10.61 16.09 6.52
C TYR A 175 -9.84 17.40 6.41
N ALA A 176 -8.52 17.32 6.36
CA ALA A 176 -7.66 18.49 6.22
C ALA A 176 -6.55 18.25 5.20
N ARG A 177 -6.12 19.35 4.55
CA ARG A 177 -4.93 19.40 3.70
C ARG A 177 -3.90 20.28 4.37
N CYS A 178 -2.72 19.74 4.64
CA CYS A 178 -1.61 20.43 5.26
C CYS A 178 -0.47 20.63 4.27
N ILE A 179 -0.02 21.88 4.15
CA ILE A 179 1.09 22.28 3.28
C ILE A 179 2.04 23.16 4.11
N TYR A 180 3.24 22.63 4.32
CA TYR A 180 4.26 23.13 5.23
C TYR A 180 3.71 23.41 6.64
N ALA A 181 3.44 24.67 6.94
CA ALA A 181 2.98 25.14 8.24
C ALA A 181 1.46 25.36 8.31
N LEU A 182 0.72 25.20 7.20
CA LEU A 182 -0.68 25.62 7.09
C LEU A 182 -1.58 24.40 6.84
N CYS A 183 -2.64 24.25 7.65
CA CYS A 183 -3.66 23.23 7.44
C CYS A 183 -5.03 23.83 7.15
N TYR A 184 -5.66 23.35 6.09
CA TYR A 184 -6.96 23.79 5.61
C TYR A 184 -7.97 22.66 5.76
N SER A 185 -9.15 22.97 6.32
CA SER A 185 -10.28 22.03 6.27
C SER A 185 -10.73 21.87 4.82
N VAL A 186 -11.00 20.62 4.42
CA VAL A 186 -11.54 20.26 3.11
C VAL A 186 -12.75 19.34 3.28
N ASP A 187 -13.61 19.28 2.28
CA ASP A 187 -14.66 18.25 2.22
C ASP A 187 -14.09 16.87 1.85
N GLU A 188 -14.89 15.83 2.06
CA GLU A 188 -14.49 14.44 1.80
C GLU A 188 -14.19 14.16 0.32
N ALA A 189 -14.93 14.75 -0.61
CA ALA A 189 -14.73 14.53 -2.04
C ALA A 189 -13.41 15.13 -2.51
N THR A 190 -13.09 16.34 -2.05
CA THR A 190 -11.81 17.02 -2.27
C THR A 190 -10.67 16.23 -1.63
N PHE A 191 -10.87 15.70 -0.41
CA PHE A 191 -9.88 14.84 0.24
C PHE A 191 -9.59 13.57 -0.56
N LYS A 192 -10.63 12.81 -0.92
CA LYS A 192 -10.51 11.56 -1.71
C LYS A 192 -9.82 11.81 -3.04
N ARG A 193 -10.19 12.88 -3.75
CA ARG A 193 -9.52 13.29 -4.99
C ARG A 193 -8.05 13.66 -4.78
N GLY A 194 -7.74 14.26 -3.63
CA GLY A 194 -6.39 14.68 -3.26
C GLY A 194 -5.46 13.53 -2.88
N ILE A 195 -5.97 12.52 -2.17
CA ILE A 195 -5.19 11.33 -1.79
C ILE A 195 -5.08 10.32 -2.93
N GLY A 196 -6.05 10.31 -3.85
CA GLY A 196 -6.12 9.35 -4.94
C GLY A 196 -6.49 7.94 -4.48
N ASP A 197 -6.15 6.96 -5.31
CA ASP A 197 -6.46 5.55 -5.10
C ASP A 197 -5.74 4.96 -3.86
N VAL A 198 -6.50 4.18 -3.09
CA VAL A 198 -6.05 3.46 -1.90
C VAL A 198 -4.90 2.50 -2.20
N THR A 199 -4.83 1.93 -3.41
CA THR A 199 -3.77 1.01 -3.84
C THR A 199 -2.36 1.59 -3.73
N LYS A 200 -2.21 2.93 -3.67
CA LYS A 200 -0.92 3.58 -3.44
C LYS A 200 -0.36 3.33 -2.03
N TYR A 201 -1.24 3.14 -1.06
CA TYR A 201 -0.92 3.05 0.37
C TYR A 201 -0.80 1.61 0.88
N LEU A 202 -1.15 0.64 0.03
CA LEU A 202 -1.01 -0.78 0.33
C LEU A 202 0.42 -1.26 -0.02
N PRO A 203 0.95 -2.24 0.71
CA PRO A 203 2.22 -2.86 0.40
C PRO A 203 2.09 -3.64 -0.90
N GLU A 204 3.19 -3.73 -1.62
CA GLU A 204 3.28 -4.60 -2.79
C GLU A 204 3.38 -6.06 -2.32
N PRO A 205 2.67 -7.02 -2.93
CA PRO A 205 2.78 -8.42 -2.54
C PRO A 205 4.12 -9.00 -2.96
N SER A 206 4.57 -10.04 -2.26
CA SER A 206 5.67 -10.89 -2.70
C SER A 206 5.17 -12.04 -3.59
N ALA A 207 6.08 -12.75 -4.26
CA ALA A 207 5.74 -13.97 -5.00
C ALA A 207 5.16 -15.07 -4.09
N GLU A 208 5.53 -15.09 -2.81
CA GLU A 208 4.99 -16.04 -1.82
C GLU A 208 3.54 -15.70 -1.44
N ASP A 209 3.24 -14.40 -1.37
CA ASP A 209 1.87 -13.92 -1.16
C ASP A 209 0.95 -14.36 -2.31
N LEU A 210 1.48 -14.51 -3.53
CA LEU A 210 0.71 -14.98 -4.68
C LEU A 210 0.54 -16.50 -4.76
N ARG A 211 0.98 -17.28 -3.77
CA ARG A 211 0.77 -18.74 -3.76
C ARG A 211 -0.67 -19.15 -3.47
N GLY A 212 -1.09 -20.23 -4.11
CA GLY A 212 -2.38 -20.89 -3.92
C GLY A 212 -3.44 -20.50 -4.96
N PRO A 213 -4.72 -20.84 -4.72
CA PRO A 213 -5.82 -20.48 -5.60
C PRO A 213 -6.18 -18.99 -5.46
N ILE A 214 -6.18 -18.27 -6.57
CA ILE A 214 -6.48 -16.84 -6.68
C ILE A 214 -7.52 -16.61 -7.78
N TYR A 215 -8.55 -15.84 -7.47
CA TYR A 215 -9.56 -15.39 -8.43
C TYR A 215 -9.15 -14.04 -9.00
N THR A 216 -8.94 -13.94 -10.30
CA THR A 216 -8.44 -12.73 -10.94
C THR A 216 -9.55 -12.05 -11.73
N VAL A 217 -9.96 -10.86 -11.26
CA VAL A 217 -10.92 -9.97 -11.92
C VAL A 217 -10.17 -9.04 -12.85
N ALA A 218 -9.92 -9.53 -14.07
CA ALA A 218 -9.22 -8.81 -15.14
C ALA A 218 -9.37 -9.53 -16.48
N SER A 219 -8.92 -8.90 -17.56
CA SER A 219 -8.61 -9.64 -18.79
C SER A 219 -7.38 -10.55 -18.61
N LEU A 220 -7.24 -11.57 -19.46
CA LEU A 220 -6.09 -12.47 -19.41
C LEU A 220 -4.76 -11.73 -19.66
N GLU A 221 -4.76 -10.71 -20.53
CA GLU A 221 -3.57 -9.90 -20.83
C GLU A 221 -3.12 -9.06 -19.62
N GLU A 222 -4.07 -8.43 -18.92
CA GLU A 222 -3.77 -7.64 -17.73
C GLU A 222 -3.30 -8.52 -16.57
N ALA A 223 -3.97 -9.66 -16.36
CA ALA A 223 -3.55 -10.63 -15.36
C ALA A 223 -2.12 -11.13 -15.63
N LEU A 224 -1.79 -11.39 -16.90
CA LEU A 224 -0.45 -11.80 -17.29
C LEU A 224 0.60 -10.72 -16.96
N LYS A 225 0.30 -9.43 -17.18
CA LYS A 225 1.22 -8.33 -16.80
C LYS A 225 1.55 -8.37 -15.31
N VAL A 226 0.53 -8.52 -14.45
CA VAL A 226 0.72 -8.63 -13.00
C VAL A 226 1.55 -9.86 -12.64
N VAL A 227 1.20 -11.05 -13.14
CA VAL A 227 1.87 -12.30 -12.77
C VAL A 227 3.34 -12.30 -13.22
N LYS A 228 3.65 -11.77 -14.42
CA LYS A 228 5.03 -11.68 -14.93
C LYS A 228 5.95 -10.81 -14.09
N LYS A 229 5.41 -9.91 -13.27
CA LYS A 229 6.20 -9.10 -12.33
C LYS A 229 6.83 -9.96 -11.22
N TYR A 230 6.20 -11.07 -10.86
CA TYR A 230 6.58 -11.90 -9.71
C TYR A 230 7.14 -13.26 -10.11
N PHE A 231 6.80 -13.76 -11.30
CA PHE A 231 7.19 -15.08 -11.76
C PHE A 231 7.88 -15.01 -13.12
N GLN A 232 9.01 -15.72 -13.25
CA GLN A 232 9.77 -15.80 -14.50
C GLN A 232 9.05 -16.61 -15.57
N THR A 233 8.36 -17.68 -15.16
CA THR A 233 7.59 -18.57 -16.05
C THR A 233 6.12 -18.53 -15.66
N VAL A 234 5.23 -18.46 -16.65
CA VAL A 234 3.78 -18.46 -16.46
C VAL A 234 3.16 -19.39 -17.48
N VAL A 235 2.37 -20.36 -17.01
CA VAL A 235 1.68 -21.32 -17.86
C VAL A 235 0.29 -20.78 -18.17
N ILE A 236 -0.02 -20.58 -19.46
CA ILE A 236 -1.33 -20.13 -19.91
C ILE A 236 -2.14 -21.33 -20.37
N LEU A 237 -3.31 -21.49 -19.76
CA LEU A 237 -4.34 -22.43 -20.21
C LEU A 237 -5.63 -21.65 -20.46
N SER A 238 -5.76 -21.09 -21.65
CA SER A 238 -6.94 -20.37 -22.11
C SER A 238 -7.12 -20.54 -23.61
N ASP A 239 -8.37 -20.51 -24.03
CA ASP A 239 -8.76 -20.49 -25.45
C ASP A 239 -8.51 -19.12 -26.09
N GLU A 240 -8.28 -18.07 -25.28
CA GLU A 240 -7.96 -16.73 -25.77
C GLU A 240 -6.59 -16.71 -26.49
N VAL A 241 -6.51 -15.91 -27.55
CA VAL A 241 -5.31 -15.73 -28.36
C VAL A 241 -4.34 -14.80 -27.64
N ILE A 242 -3.42 -15.39 -26.89
CA ILE A 242 -2.23 -14.70 -26.40
C ILE A 242 -1.03 -15.14 -27.23
N VAL A 243 -0.15 -14.19 -27.53
CA VAL A 243 1.16 -14.42 -28.15
C VAL A 243 2.07 -15.12 -27.12
N ALA A 244 1.79 -16.39 -26.87
CA ALA A 244 2.65 -17.31 -26.14
C ALA A 244 3.15 -18.35 -27.14
N ARG A 245 4.44 -18.67 -27.12
CA ARG A 245 5.01 -19.70 -28.01
C ARG A 245 4.33 -21.04 -27.66
N PRO A 246 3.57 -21.66 -28.60
CA PRO A 246 3.02 -22.97 -28.36
C PRO A 246 4.15 -24.00 -28.44
N ALA A 247 4.27 -24.84 -27.42
CA ALA A 247 5.28 -25.88 -27.36
C ALA A 247 4.76 -27.09 -26.58
N ARG A 248 5.41 -28.25 -26.72
CA ARG A 248 5.20 -29.37 -25.81
C ARG A 248 5.97 -29.11 -24.54
N LEU A 249 5.24 -28.85 -23.45
CA LEU A 249 5.82 -28.25 -22.25
C LEU A 249 6.64 -29.26 -21.46
N ILE A 250 6.12 -30.48 -21.29
CA ILE A 250 6.79 -31.54 -20.55
C ILE A 250 6.52 -32.94 -21.12
N SER A 251 7.45 -33.87 -20.91
CA SER A 251 7.18 -35.31 -21.09
C SER A 251 6.59 -35.86 -19.80
N VAL A 252 5.47 -36.58 -19.91
CA VAL A 252 4.87 -37.28 -18.76
C VAL A 252 5.83 -38.28 -18.11
N ALA A 253 6.81 -38.82 -18.86
CA ALA A 253 7.80 -39.77 -18.35
C ALA A 253 8.82 -39.13 -17.40
N LYS A 254 8.99 -37.79 -17.43
CA LYS A 254 9.86 -37.04 -16.51
C LYS A 254 9.17 -36.70 -15.19
N VAL A 255 7.85 -36.82 -15.11
CA VAL A 255 7.08 -36.47 -13.92
C VAL A 255 6.96 -37.68 -12.99
N LYS A 256 6.70 -37.44 -11.70
CA LYS A 256 6.41 -38.52 -10.76
C LYS A 256 5.18 -39.32 -11.24
N PRO A 257 5.27 -40.66 -11.37
CA PRO A 257 4.20 -41.47 -11.97
C PRO A 257 2.84 -41.36 -11.30
N ASP A 258 2.81 -41.26 -9.97
CA ASP A 258 1.60 -41.07 -9.16
C ASP A 258 0.89 -39.76 -9.49
N ILE A 259 1.64 -38.65 -9.54
CA ILE A 259 1.11 -37.33 -9.91
C ILE A 259 0.61 -37.33 -11.36
N ALA A 260 1.42 -37.85 -12.28
CA ALA A 260 1.07 -37.91 -13.70
C ALA A 260 -0.22 -38.72 -13.93
N ALA A 261 -0.32 -39.89 -13.31
CA ALA A 261 -1.51 -40.73 -13.38
C ALA A 261 -2.73 -40.08 -12.73
N GLU A 262 -2.56 -39.38 -11.60
CA GLU A 262 -3.65 -38.66 -10.94
C GLU A 262 -4.22 -37.53 -11.81
N VAL A 263 -3.35 -36.66 -12.34
CA VAL A 263 -3.77 -35.57 -13.22
C VAL A 263 -4.46 -36.12 -14.47
N PHE A 264 -3.86 -37.14 -15.08
CA PHE A 264 -4.45 -37.79 -16.25
C PHE A 264 -5.82 -38.39 -15.94
N ALA A 265 -5.95 -39.11 -14.82
CA ALA A 265 -7.21 -39.71 -14.40
C ALA A 265 -8.31 -38.67 -14.15
N LYS A 266 -8.01 -37.58 -13.46
CA LYS A 266 -9.00 -36.52 -13.17
C LYS A 266 -9.48 -35.81 -14.44
N ILE A 267 -8.59 -35.54 -15.40
CA ILE A 267 -8.95 -34.85 -16.66
C ILE A 267 -9.74 -35.77 -17.61
N TYR A 268 -9.35 -37.04 -17.69
CA TYR A 268 -10.01 -38.00 -18.58
C TYR A 268 -11.19 -38.75 -17.94
N GLY A 269 -11.43 -38.56 -16.64
CA GLY A 269 -12.54 -39.19 -15.91
C GLY A 269 -12.33 -40.69 -15.73
N LEU A 270 -11.10 -41.12 -15.45
CA LEU A 270 -10.73 -42.52 -15.34
C LEU A 270 -11.18 -43.13 -14.01
N THR A 271 -11.47 -44.43 -14.02
CA THR A 271 -11.75 -45.20 -12.79
C THR A 271 -10.48 -45.40 -11.97
N ALA A 272 -10.63 -45.81 -10.70
CA ALA A 272 -9.48 -46.11 -9.83
C ALA A 272 -8.57 -47.21 -10.40
N GLU A 273 -9.16 -48.23 -11.04
CA GLU A 273 -8.43 -49.32 -11.70
C GLU A 273 -7.65 -48.81 -12.92
N GLN A 274 -8.29 -47.97 -13.75
CA GLN A 274 -7.63 -47.35 -14.90
C GLN A 274 -6.48 -46.43 -14.49
N ARG A 275 -6.67 -45.65 -13.41
CA ARG A 275 -5.59 -44.84 -12.81
C ARG A 275 -4.42 -45.70 -12.35
N ALA A 276 -4.69 -46.80 -11.64
CA ALA A 276 -3.66 -47.71 -11.15
C ALA A 276 -2.85 -48.32 -12.30
N LEU A 277 -3.53 -48.74 -13.37
CA LEU A 277 -2.86 -49.23 -14.58
C LEU A 277 -2.00 -48.14 -15.24
N ALA A 278 -2.52 -46.92 -15.38
CA ALA A 278 -1.75 -45.81 -15.94
C ALA A 278 -0.50 -45.49 -15.09
N GLU A 279 -0.64 -45.49 -13.76
CA GLU A 279 0.47 -45.30 -12.83
C GLU A 279 1.52 -46.41 -12.98
N GLU A 280 1.09 -47.68 -13.08
CA GLU A 280 1.99 -48.81 -13.28
C GLU A 280 2.79 -48.68 -14.59
N LEU A 281 2.13 -48.36 -15.69
CA LEU A 281 2.78 -48.15 -16.99
C LEU A 281 3.77 -46.98 -16.94
N LEU A 282 3.43 -45.88 -16.25
CA LEU A 282 4.32 -44.74 -16.02
C LEU A 282 5.51 -45.09 -15.12
N ARG A 283 5.32 -45.93 -14.10
CA ARG A 283 6.39 -46.42 -13.21
C ARG A 283 7.39 -47.29 -13.96
N ARG A 284 6.90 -48.15 -14.86
CA ARG A 284 7.74 -49.01 -15.70
C ARG A 284 8.56 -48.23 -16.72
N ARG A 285 8.15 -47.00 -17.06
CA ARG A 285 8.83 -46.08 -18.00
C ARG A 285 9.15 -46.70 -19.37
N SER A 286 8.42 -47.74 -19.80
CA SER A 286 8.54 -48.32 -21.14
C SER A 286 7.47 -47.74 -22.06
N ARG A 287 7.92 -47.04 -23.10
CA ARG A 287 7.04 -46.53 -24.15
C ARG A 287 6.44 -47.66 -24.97
N GLU A 288 7.24 -48.69 -25.25
CA GLU A 288 6.85 -49.86 -26.04
C GLU A 288 5.67 -50.58 -25.40
N GLU A 289 5.73 -50.78 -24.07
CA GLU A 289 4.61 -51.31 -23.31
C GLU A 289 3.37 -50.41 -23.44
N LEU A 290 3.51 -49.10 -23.25
CA LEU A 290 2.38 -48.18 -23.39
C LEU A 290 1.76 -48.24 -24.80
N ILE A 291 2.56 -48.36 -25.86
CA ILE A 291 2.08 -48.56 -27.23
C ILE A 291 1.24 -49.84 -27.33
N MET A 292 1.75 -50.97 -26.84
CA MET A 292 1.01 -52.24 -26.85
C MET A 292 -0.30 -52.14 -26.07
N TRP A 293 -0.27 -51.56 -24.87
CA TRP A 293 -1.46 -51.39 -24.05
C TRP A 293 -2.47 -50.42 -24.68
N SER A 294 -2.02 -49.37 -25.37
CA SER A 294 -2.90 -48.41 -26.06
C SER A 294 -3.67 -49.00 -27.24
N GLN A 295 -3.18 -50.08 -27.84
CA GLN A 295 -3.91 -50.82 -28.87
C GLN A 295 -5.13 -51.54 -28.28
N ARG A 296 -4.98 -52.07 -27.07
CA ARG A 296 -6.04 -52.77 -26.33
C ARG A 296 -6.98 -51.81 -25.60
N TYR A 297 -6.44 -50.70 -25.10
CA TYR A 297 -7.17 -49.69 -24.32
C TYR A 297 -7.02 -48.30 -24.97
N PRO A 298 -7.94 -47.92 -25.87
CA PRO A 298 -7.81 -46.68 -26.64
C PRO A 298 -7.71 -45.40 -25.79
N TRP A 299 -8.19 -45.42 -24.54
CA TRP A 299 -8.09 -44.30 -23.60
C TRP A 299 -6.65 -44.00 -23.16
N LEU A 300 -5.68 -44.88 -23.42
CA LEU A 300 -4.25 -44.64 -23.18
C LEU A 300 -3.56 -43.88 -24.31
N LYS A 301 -4.18 -43.74 -25.49
CA LYS A 301 -3.59 -43.02 -26.63
C LYS A 301 -3.16 -41.58 -26.28
N PRO A 302 -3.96 -40.78 -25.55
CA PRO A 302 -3.54 -39.44 -25.16
C PRO A 302 -2.35 -39.44 -24.19
N LEU A 303 -2.19 -40.48 -23.36
CA LEU A 303 -1.02 -40.62 -22.49
C LEU A 303 0.25 -40.89 -23.31
N LEU A 304 0.13 -41.65 -24.40
CA LEU A 304 1.22 -41.88 -25.36
C LEU A 304 1.60 -40.60 -26.11
N GLU A 305 0.63 -39.77 -26.50
CA GLU A 305 0.87 -38.44 -27.09
C GLU A 305 1.55 -37.47 -26.11
N LEU A 306 1.39 -37.68 -24.81
CA LEU A 306 2.06 -36.94 -23.73
C LEU A 306 3.45 -37.50 -23.37
N TRP A 307 3.80 -38.66 -23.94
CA TRP A 307 5.07 -39.34 -23.68
C TRP A 307 6.26 -38.64 -24.32
N GLU A 308 6.09 -38.18 -25.56
CA GLU A 308 7.11 -37.44 -26.29
C GLU A 308 6.89 -35.93 -26.18
N GLY A 309 7.99 -35.18 -25.99
CA GLY A 309 7.97 -33.72 -25.83
C GLY A 309 8.61 -33.27 -24.52
N GLY A 310 8.69 -31.96 -24.32
CA GLY A 310 9.36 -31.37 -23.16
C GLY A 310 10.51 -30.46 -23.57
N GLU A 311 10.15 -29.34 -24.20
CA GLU A 311 11.08 -28.24 -24.45
C GLU A 311 11.46 -27.50 -23.15
N GLU A 312 10.66 -27.67 -22.08
CA GLU A 312 10.79 -26.96 -20.80
C GLU A 312 11.01 -25.44 -20.99
N PRO A 313 10.13 -24.75 -21.74
CA PRO A 313 10.34 -23.36 -22.12
C PRO A 313 10.21 -22.40 -20.93
N VAL A 314 11.01 -21.33 -20.92
CA VAL A 314 10.94 -20.26 -19.92
C VAL A 314 10.10 -19.09 -20.44
N GLY A 315 9.46 -18.35 -19.53
CA GLY A 315 8.65 -17.19 -19.86
C GLY A 315 7.17 -17.50 -19.94
N VAL A 316 6.47 -16.88 -20.88
CA VAL A 316 5.02 -17.10 -21.08
C VAL A 316 4.84 -18.27 -22.03
N VAL A 317 4.26 -19.36 -21.52
CA VAL A 317 4.22 -20.64 -22.24
C VAL A 317 2.79 -21.15 -22.37
N LYS A 318 2.51 -21.84 -23.49
CA LYS A 318 1.22 -22.47 -23.78
C LYS A 318 1.47 -23.84 -24.39
N SER A 319 0.71 -24.83 -23.96
CA SER A 319 0.79 -26.17 -24.55
C SER A 319 0.34 -26.15 -26.01
N SER A 320 1.09 -26.83 -26.88
CA SER A 320 0.69 -27.11 -28.27
C SER A 320 -0.17 -28.36 -28.42
N ALA A 321 -0.33 -29.17 -27.35
CA ALA A 321 -1.20 -30.34 -27.37
C ALA A 321 -2.68 -29.94 -27.55
N PRO A 322 -3.51 -30.79 -28.20
CA PRO A 322 -4.92 -30.49 -28.40
C PRO A 322 -5.81 -30.84 -27.20
N GLY A 323 -6.89 -30.09 -27.03
CA GLY A 323 -8.00 -30.43 -26.11
C GLY A 323 -7.57 -30.77 -24.68
N LYS A 324 -8.05 -31.91 -24.17
CA LYS A 324 -7.74 -32.38 -22.81
C LYS A 324 -6.25 -32.65 -22.56
N ALA A 325 -5.50 -33.03 -23.60
CA ALA A 325 -4.06 -33.26 -23.46
C ALA A 325 -3.32 -31.95 -23.15
N ALA A 326 -3.82 -30.81 -23.66
CA ALA A 326 -3.29 -29.48 -23.33
C ALA A 326 -3.39 -29.15 -21.84
N VAL A 327 -4.50 -29.55 -21.22
CA VAL A 327 -4.73 -29.34 -19.79
C VAL A 327 -3.74 -30.17 -18.97
N VAL A 328 -3.53 -31.43 -19.35
CA VAL A 328 -2.57 -32.31 -18.67
C VAL A 328 -1.13 -31.80 -18.83
N ASP A 329 -0.68 -31.49 -20.06
CA ASP A 329 0.67 -30.96 -20.32
C ASP A 329 0.94 -29.69 -19.50
N SER A 330 0.01 -28.73 -19.52
CA SER A 330 0.11 -27.48 -18.74
C SER A 330 0.15 -27.70 -17.24
N LEU A 331 -0.70 -28.56 -16.68
CA LEU A 331 -0.73 -28.83 -15.23
C LEU A 331 0.53 -29.54 -14.75
N LEU A 332 0.98 -30.56 -15.49
CA LEU A 332 2.19 -31.30 -15.16
C LEU A 332 3.43 -30.42 -15.26
N TYR A 333 3.50 -29.55 -16.27
CA TYR A 333 4.58 -28.58 -16.39
C TYR A 333 4.57 -27.59 -15.23
N ALA A 334 3.43 -26.94 -14.96
CA ALA A 334 3.26 -25.97 -13.88
C ALA A 334 3.66 -26.56 -12.52
N TYR A 335 3.25 -27.81 -12.25
CA TYR A 335 3.65 -28.55 -11.04
C TYR A 335 5.15 -28.80 -10.97
N THR A 336 5.76 -29.27 -12.06
CA THR A 336 7.17 -29.68 -12.06
C THR A 336 8.12 -28.50 -11.92
N VAL A 337 7.83 -27.37 -12.59
CA VAL A 337 8.68 -26.18 -12.54
C VAL A 337 8.25 -25.16 -11.48
N GLY A 338 7.15 -25.42 -10.75
CA GLY A 338 6.61 -24.49 -9.75
C GLY A 338 6.10 -23.16 -10.35
N ALA A 339 5.65 -23.18 -11.61
CA ALA A 339 5.16 -22.00 -12.30
C ALA A 339 3.65 -21.79 -12.04
N PRO A 340 3.18 -20.54 -11.92
CA PRO A 340 1.75 -20.26 -11.83
C PRO A 340 1.01 -20.67 -13.11
N LEU A 341 -0.18 -21.25 -12.92
CA LEU A 341 -1.15 -21.51 -13.97
C LEU A 341 -2.14 -20.35 -14.05
N LEU A 342 -2.20 -19.67 -15.20
CA LEU A 342 -3.20 -18.66 -15.51
C LEU A 342 -4.24 -19.26 -16.46
N THR A 343 -5.50 -19.31 -16.03
CA THR A 343 -6.56 -20.02 -16.78
C THR A 343 -7.93 -19.37 -16.64
N ASN A 344 -8.82 -19.59 -17.60
CA ASN A 344 -10.27 -19.34 -17.48
C ASN A 344 -11.08 -20.63 -17.26
N ASN A 345 -10.41 -21.79 -17.15
CA ASN A 345 -11.04 -23.10 -16.95
C ASN A 345 -11.11 -23.44 -15.45
N GLU A 346 -12.33 -23.49 -14.90
CA GLU A 346 -12.54 -23.78 -13.47
C GLU A 346 -12.01 -25.15 -13.03
N ASN A 347 -12.12 -26.18 -13.89
CA ASN A 347 -11.69 -27.53 -13.54
C ASN A 347 -10.16 -27.61 -13.43
N ALA A 348 -9.45 -26.99 -14.37
CA ALA A 348 -8.00 -26.90 -14.33
C ALA A 348 -7.51 -26.07 -13.14
N PHE A 349 -8.21 -24.98 -12.81
CA PHE A 349 -7.92 -24.16 -11.63
C PHE A 349 -8.04 -24.95 -10.31
N ARG A 350 -9.13 -25.70 -10.12
CA ARG A 350 -9.32 -26.53 -8.91
C ARG A 350 -8.26 -27.62 -8.81
N LEU A 351 -7.98 -28.30 -9.92
CA LEU A 351 -6.97 -29.35 -9.94
C LEU A 351 -5.56 -28.82 -9.66
N ALA A 352 -5.19 -27.67 -10.24
CA ALA A 352 -3.92 -27.00 -9.92
C ALA A 352 -3.80 -26.69 -8.43
N ALA A 353 -4.86 -26.18 -7.81
CA ALA A 353 -4.88 -25.89 -6.37
C ALA A 353 -4.71 -27.14 -5.51
N GLU A 354 -5.34 -28.27 -5.87
CA GLU A 354 -5.17 -29.57 -5.19
C GLU A 354 -3.73 -30.08 -5.27
N LEU A 355 -3.03 -29.82 -6.37
CA LEU A 355 -1.62 -30.18 -6.57
C LEU A 355 -0.64 -29.22 -5.88
N GLY A 356 -1.14 -28.18 -5.19
CA GLY A 356 -0.30 -27.14 -4.58
C GLY A 356 0.32 -26.16 -5.59
N VAL A 357 -0.17 -26.16 -6.84
CA VAL A 357 0.25 -25.21 -7.87
C VAL A 357 -0.46 -23.88 -7.65
N THR A 358 0.28 -22.77 -7.76
CA THR A 358 -0.32 -21.44 -7.79
C THR A 358 -1.24 -21.33 -9.00
N ALA A 359 -2.52 -21.08 -8.77
CA ALA A 359 -3.52 -21.07 -9.82
C ALA A 359 -4.26 -19.73 -9.81
N LEU A 360 -4.34 -19.07 -10.96
CA LEU A 360 -5.05 -17.83 -11.15
C LEU A 360 -6.21 -18.05 -12.13
N LEU A 361 -7.43 -17.98 -11.63
CA LEU A 361 -8.65 -18.11 -12.44
C LEU A 361 -9.11 -16.73 -12.91
N ILE A 362 -9.07 -16.49 -14.22
CA ILE A 362 -9.71 -15.34 -14.84
C ILE A 362 -11.22 -15.44 -14.64
N THR A 363 -11.82 -14.43 -14.01
CA THR A 363 -13.24 -14.38 -13.69
C THR A 363 -13.73 -12.94 -13.67
N ASN A 364 -15.04 -12.74 -13.64
CA ASN A 364 -15.66 -11.42 -13.49
C ASN A 364 -16.08 -11.11 -12.04
N LYS A 365 -15.86 -12.03 -11.10
CA LYS A 365 -16.29 -11.90 -9.70
C LYS A 365 -15.15 -12.11 -8.73
N ALA A 366 -14.93 -11.13 -7.85
CA ALA A 366 -14.03 -11.28 -6.72
C ALA A 366 -14.65 -12.26 -5.70
N ARG A 367 -13.89 -13.29 -5.31
CA ARG A 367 -14.26 -14.25 -4.25
C ARG A 367 -12.99 -14.83 -3.64
N GLY A 368 -13.07 -15.34 -2.41
CA GLY A 368 -11.91 -15.95 -1.73
C GLY A 368 -10.69 -15.03 -1.73
N ASN A 369 -9.51 -15.57 -2.04
CA ASN A 369 -8.34 -14.75 -2.37
C ASN A 369 -8.47 -14.26 -3.81
N PHE A 370 -8.32 -12.97 -4.05
CA PHE A 370 -8.53 -12.41 -5.39
C PHE A 370 -7.55 -11.32 -5.74
N ILE A 371 -7.28 -11.17 -7.03
CA ILE A 371 -6.63 -9.99 -7.63
C ILE A 371 -7.69 -9.25 -8.44
N ALA A 372 -7.77 -7.93 -8.30
CA ALA A 372 -8.59 -7.11 -9.17
C ALA A 372 -7.74 -6.01 -9.80
N ILE A 373 -7.86 -5.88 -11.11
CA ILE A 373 -7.10 -4.92 -11.92
C ILE A 373 -8.02 -3.79 -12.32
N GLY A 374 -7.57 -2.55 -12.12
CA GLY A 374 -8.33 -1.36 -12.43
C GLY A 374 -8.29 -0.98 -13.91
N PRO A 375 -9.33 -0.30 -14.44
CA PRO A 375 -10.41 0.33 -13.69
C PRO A 375 -11.51 -0.66 -13.27
N ALA A 376 -11.69 -0.84 -11.96
CA ALA A 376 -12.65 -1.78 -11.38
C ALA A 376 -13.12 -1.32 -10.01
N ALA A 377 -14.30 -1.75 -9.60
CA ALA A 377 -14.80 -1.58 -8.25
C ALA A 377 -15.01 -2.96 -7.61
N VAL A 378 -14.47 -3.15 -6.40
CA VAL A 378 -14.59 -4.40 -5.67
C VAL A 378 -15.20 -4.14 -4.31
N THR A 379 -16.23 -4.92 -3.97
CA THR A 379 -16.86 -4.85 -2.64
C THR A 379 -16.21 -5.84 -1.69
N LEU A 380 -15.65 -5.34 -0.61
CA LEU A 380 -15.20 -6.11 0.54
C LEU A 380 -16.18 -5.95 1.71
N GLN A 381 -15.99 -6.73 2.78
CA GLN A 381 -16.79 -6.59 4.01
C GLN A 381 -16.64 -5.17 4.60
N GLU A 382 -15.48 -4.56 4.42
CA GLU A 382 -15.12 -3.24 4.94
C GLU A 382 -15.65 -2.08 4.09
N GLY A 383 -16.25 -2.35 2.93
CA GLY A 383 -16.78 -1.39 1.97
C GLY A 383 -16.34 -1.64 0.53
N ALA A 384 -16.81 -0.78 -0.39
CA ALA A 384 -16.37 -0.79 -1.78
C ALA A 384 -15.02 -0.07 -1.94
N ILE A 385 -14.14 -0.67 -2.76
CA ILE A 385 -12.83 -0.14 -3.13
C ILE A 385 -12.81 0.09 -4.64
N GLU A 386 -12.43 1.28 -5.05
CA GLU A 386 -12.13 1.59 -6.44
C GLU A 386 -10.64 1.32 -6.72
N VAL A 387 -10.37 0.58 -7.78
CA VAL A 387 -9.03 0.33 -8.30
C VAL A 387 -8.84 1.19 -9.54
N GLY A 388 -7.88 2.09 -9.51
CA GLY A 388 -7.54 2.98 -10.62
C GLY A 388 -6.91 2.25 -11.80
N ALA A 389 -7.02 2.82 -12.99
CA ALA A 389 -6.44 2.26 -14.20
C ALA A 389 -4.92 2.03 -14.06
N GLY A 390 -4.44 0.87 -14.53
CA GLY A 390 -3.02 0.49 -14.45
C GLY A 390 -2.54 0.09 -13.05
N ARG A 391 -3.46 -0.14 -12.12
CA ARG A 391 -3.17 -0.59 -10.75
C ARG A 391 -3.94 -1.86 -10.43
N PHE A 392 -3.50 -2.57 -9.41
CA PHE A 392 -4.20 -3.75 -8.92
C PHE A 392 -4.31 -3.73 -7.39
N ILE A 393 -5.33 -4.42 -6.88
CA ILE A 393 -5.40 -4.88 -5.49
C ILE A 393 -5.29 -6.39 -5.45
N PHE A 394 -4.68 -6.90 -4.40
CA PHE A 394 -4.66 -8.32 -4.07
C PHE A 394 -5.16 -8.52 -2.64
N TYR A 395 -6.20 -9.33 -2.49
CA TYR A 395 -6.76 -9.70 -1.21
C TYR A 395 -6.41 -11.16 -0.88
N LYS A 396 -5.75 -11.39 0.25
CA LYS A 396 -5.39 -12.73 0.74
C LYS A 396 -5.54 -12.83 2.24
N GLY A 397 -6.38 -13.76 2.70
CA GLY A 397 -6.51 -14.08 4.12
C GLY A 397 -6.82 -12.87 5.02
N GLY A 398 -7.58 -11.88 4.53
CA GLY A 398 -7.89 -10.65 5.26
C GLY A 398 -6.88 -9.50 5.06
N ALA A 399 -5.75 -9.76 4.41
CA ALA A 399 -4.77 -8.75 4.06
C ALA A 399 -5.00 -8.21 2.63
N LEU A 400 -4.76 -6.92 2.46
CA LEU A 400 -4.78 -6.19 1.20
C LEU A 400 -3.38 -5.74 0.81
N PHE A 401 -3.03 -6.03 -0.44
CA PHE A 401 -1.84 -5.57 -1.10
C PHE A 401 -2.25 -4.76 -2.33
N GLY A 402 -1.35 -3.91 -2.81
CA GLY A 402 -1.61 -3.08 -3.98
C GLY A 402 -0.33 -2.69 -4.69
N GLY A 403 -0.45 -2.46 -6.00
CA GLY A 403 0.69 -2.12 -6.83
C GLY A 403 0.30 -1.58 -8.19
N GLU A 404 1.32 -1.21 -8.95
CA GLU A 404 1.25 -0.82 -10.36
C GLU A 404 1.51 -2.04 -11.24
N ILE A 405 0.85 -2.07 -12.40
CA ILE A 405 0.88 -3.15 -13.40
C ILE A 405 2.02 -2.95 -14.38
#